data_AF-A0A1H9VNQ3-F1
#
_entry.id   AF-A0A1H9VNQ3-F1
#
_cell.length_a   1.000
_cell.length_b   1.000
_cell.length_c   1.000
_cell.angle_alpha   90.00
_cell.angle_beta   90.00
_cell.angle_gamma   90.00
#
_symmetry.space_group_name_H-M   'P 1'
#
loop_
_entity.id
_entity.type
_entity.pdbx_description
1 polymer ?
#
loop_
_entity_poly.entity_id
_entity_poly.type
_entity_poly.pdbx_seq_one_letter_code
_entity_poly.pdbx_strand_id
1 'polypeptide(L)'
;MAPLHASAISDWRYLTLAFVGALIAALTRLENKAWEFVKAHGDAIILGVWAVTGATKALNYDLPILSVIFMGVLTAAGGGMLRDIACAQIPSVFGGNTLYVVPSVIASLSMALFHYGSEPVLGMIISPLVGYLLALVSYYRGWVIPTQDEFAPVNRAAHKVARRIPKARGISRRWEGKREDPR
;
A
#
# COMPACT_ATOMS: atom_id res chain seq x y z
N MET A 1 7.94 27.38 20.04
CA MET A 1 8.01 26.66 18.75
C MET A 1 9.11 25.63 18.85
N ALA A 2 8.78 24.35 19.00
CA ALA A 2 9.79 23.29 18.95
C ALA A 2 10.34 23.23 17.51
N PRO A 3 11.66 23.14 17.31
CA PRO A 3 12.23 23.20 15.97
C PRO A 3 11.77 21.98 15.15
N LEU A 4 11.50 22.20 13.85
CA LEU A 4 11.09 21.19 12.87
C LEU A 4 12.25 20.25 12.55
N HIS A 5 12.64 19.42 13.51
CA HIS A 5 13.57 18.34 13.25
C HIS A 5 12.75 17.16 12.73
N ALA A 6 13.10 16.67 11.54
CA ALA A 6 12.53 15.44 11.01
C ALA A 6 12.84 14.32 12.02
N SER A 7 11.86 13.95 12.83
CA SER A 7 12.08 13.15 14.05
C SER A 7 12.78 11.82 13.76
N ALA A 8 12.50 11.24 12.59
CA ALA A 8 13.11 10.01 12.12
C ALA A 8 14.61 10.13 11.73
N ILE A 9 15.06 11.32 11.31
CA ILE A 9 16.46 11.57 10.91
C ILE A 9 17.25 12.13 12.10
N SER A 10 16.60 12.94 12.94
CA SER A 10 17.26 13.58 14.08
C SER A 10 17.56 12.64 15.23
N ASP A 11 16.78 11.57 15.40
CA ASP A 11 16.99 10.60 16.47
C ASP A 11 17.50 9.28 15.90
N TRP A 12 18.74 8.94 16.27
CA TRP A 12 19.45 7.73 15.88
C TRP A 12 18.66 6.45 16.22
N ARG A 13 17.79 6.49 17.24
CA ARG A 13 17.00 5.34 17.68
C ARG A 13 16.06 4.85 16.59
N TYR A 14 15.39 5.75 15.86
CA TYR A 14 14.51 5.36 14.75
C TYR A 14 15.28 4.67 13.63
N LEU A 15 16.45 5.19 13.27
CA LEU A 15 17.31 4.57 12.25
C LEU A 15 17.80 3.19 12.70
N THR A 16 18.29 3.05 13.94
CA THR A 16 18.75 1.75 14.44
C THR A 16 17.64 0.70 14.48
N LEU A 17 16.44 1.06 14.94
CA LEU A 17 15.29 0.14 14.94
C LEU A 17 14.89 -0.28 13.52
N ALA A 18 14.91 0.66 12.57
CA ALA A 18 14.63 0.35 11.16
C ALA A 18 15.68 -0.62 10.57
N PHE A 19 16.98 -0.38 10.80
CA PHE A 19 18.04 -1.27 10.32
C PHE A 19 18.01 -2.64 10.97
N VAL A 20 17.77 -2.71 12.29
CA VAL A 20 17.63 -3.99 13.01
C VAL A 20 16.41 -4.75 12.50
N GLY A 21 15.26 -4.08 12.31
CA GLY A 21 14.07 -4.69 11.74
C GLY A 21 14.29 -5.22 10.32
N ALA A 22 14.98 -4.46 9.47
CA ALA A 22 15.35 -4.87 8.12
C ALA A 22 16.31 -6.07 8.12
N LEU A 23 17.31 -6.08 9.02
CA LEU A 23 18.24 -7.20 9.17
C LEU A 23 17.53 -8.47 9.62
N ILE A 24 16.64 -8.36 10.61
CA ILE A 24 15.80 -9.49 11.06
C ILE A 24 14.97 -10.00 9.89
N ALA A 25 14.25 -9.11 9.19
CA ALA A 25 13.43 -9.48 8.04
C ALA A 25 14.24 -10.18 6.93
N ALA A 26 15.48 -9.76 6.69
CA ALA A 26 16.37 -10.39 5.72
C ALA A 26 16.82 -11.81 6.13
N LEU A 27 16.98 -12.06 7.43
CA LEU A 27 17.38 -13.37 7.97
C LEU A 27 16.20 -14.34 8.10
N THR A 28 14.99 -13.86 8.35
CA THR A 28 13.78 -14.70 8.40
C THR A 28 13.16 -14.92 7.01
N ARG A 29 13.52 -16.01 6.34
CA ARG A 29 12.74 -16.56 5.22
C ARG A 29 11.52 -17.33 5.75
N LEU A 30 10.41 -16.64 5.93
CA LEU A 30 9.14 -17.25 6.34
C LEU A 30 8.22 -17.38 5.12
N GLU A 31 8.19 -18.56 4.51
CA GLU A 31 7.28 -18.91 3.39
C GLU A 31 6.12 -19.81 3.87
N ASN A 32 5.41 -19.38 4.93
CA ASN A 32 4.25 -20.12 5.44
C ASN A 32 2.96 -19.28 5.42
N LYS A 33 1.80 -19.96 5.38
CA LYS A 33 0.48 -19.29 5.40
C LYS A 33 0.26 -18.43 6.66
N ALA A 34 0.87 -18.81 7.77
CA ALA A 34 0.83 -18.03 9.02
C ALA A 34 1.53 -16.67 8.86
N TRP A 35 2.60 -16.58 8.07
CA TRP A 35 3.29 -15.33 7.81
C TRP A 35 2.48 -14.38 6.95
N GLU A 36 1.73 -14.89 5.96
CA GLU A 36 0.79 -14.05 5.20
C GLU A 36 -0.29 -13.44 6.10
N PHE A 37 -0.81 -14.21 7.04
CA PHE A 37 -1.77 -13.73 8.03
C PHE A 37 -1.15 -12.64 8.94
N VAL A 38 0.03 -12.90 9.49
CA VAL A 38 0.75 -11.94 10.35
C VAL A 38 1.08 -10.65 9.59
N LYS A 39 1.54 -10.76 8.34
CA LYS A 39 1.82 -9.60 7.48
C LYS A 39 0.56 -8.76 7.26
N ALA A 40 -0.57 -9.39 6.95
CA ALA A 40 -1.83 -8.66 6.73
C ALA A 40 -2.30 -7.90 7.98
N HIS A 41 -2.19 -8.52 9.16
CA HIS A 41 -2.57 -7.85 10.43
C HIS A 41 -1.59 -6.73 10.78
N GLY A 42 -0.29 -6.98 10.63
CA GLY A 42 0.75 -5.99 10.88
C GLY A 42 0.57 -4.74 9.99
N ASP A 43 0.27 -4.95 8.70
CA ASP A 43 0.05 -3.84 7.77
C ASP A 43 -1.20 -3.04 8.13
N ALA A 44 -2.29 -3.71 8.51
CA ALA A 44 -3.52 -3.05 8.96
C ALA A 44 -3.31 -2.21 10.23
N ILE A 45 -2.50 -2.71 11.20
CA ILE A 45 -2.18 -1.97 12.43
C ILE A 45 -1.36 -0.73 12.09
N ILE A 46 -0.27 -0.91 11.32
CA ILE A 46 0.63 0.18 10.93
C ILE A 46 -0.13 1.26 10.18
N LEU A 47 -1.01 0.87 9.26
CA LEU A 47 -1.87 1.79 8.51
C LEU A 47 -2.71 2.69 9.41
N GLY A 48 -3.42 2.10 10.39
CA GLY A 48 -4.25 2.86 11.32
C GLY A 48 -3.43 3.84 12.17
N VAL A 49 -2.30 3.38 12.70
CA VAL A 49 -1.40 4.20 13.54
C VAL A 49 -0.80 5.36 12.75
N TRP A 50 -0.36 5.10 11.52
CA TRP A 50 0.28 6.12 10.68
C TRP A 50 -0.73 7.16 10.19
N ALA A 51 -1.95 6.73 9.85
CA ALA A 51 -3.02 7.64 9.46
C ALA A 51 -3.34 8.64 10.57
N VAL A 52 -3.48 8.16 11.80
CA VAL A 52 -3.77 9.00 12.98
C VAL A 52 -2.57 9.86 13.36
N THR A 53 -1.34 9.35 13.25
CA THR A 53 -0.13 10.14 13.52
C THR A 53 -0.02 11.32 12.55
N GLY A 54 -0.25 11.09 11.25
CA GLY A 54 -0.27 12.15 10.24
C GLY A 54 -1.40 13.16 10.47
N ALA A 55 -2.61 12.68 10.77
CA ALA A 55 -3.75 13.53 11.08
C ALA A 55 -3.50 14.40 12.32
N THR A 56 -2.98 13.82 13.40
CA THR A 56 -2.62 14.54 14.63
C THR A 56 -1.59 15.63 14.35
N LYS A 57 -0.56 15.32 13.56
CA LYS A 57 0.44 16.32 13.19
C LYS A 57 -0.21 17.49 12.45
N ALA A 58 -1.10 17.23 11.49
CA ALA A 58 -1.79 18.29 10.78
C ALA A 58 -2.70 19.14 11.69
N LEU A 59 -3.44 18.50 12.61
CA LEU A 59 -4.27 19.19 13.60
C LEU A 59 -3.44 20.10 14.51
N ASN A 60 -2.25 19.68 14.93
CA ASN A 60 -1.35 20.49 15.75
C ASN A 60 -0.79 21.73 15.03
N TYR A 61 -0.93 21.81 13.69
CA TYR A 61 -0.59 22.99 12.89
C TYR A 61 -1.83 23.81 12.51
N ASP A 62 -2.98 23.56 13.15
CA ASP A 62 -4.25 24.25 12.89
C ASP A 62 -4.67 24.21 11.40
N LEU A 63 -4.31 23.12 10.71
CA LEU A 63 -4.64 22.93 9.30
C LEU A 63 -6.13 22.59 9.12
N PRO A 64 -6.73 22.92 7.96
CA PRO A 64 -8.12 22.57 7.68
C PRO A 64 -8.32 21.06 7.59
N ILE A 65 -9.54 20.60 7.88
CA ILE A 65 -9.91 19.16 7.95
C ILE A 65 -9.49 18.38 6.69
N LEU A 66 -9.62 19.00 5.50
CA LEU A 66 -9.20 18.36 4.26
C LEU A 66 -7.70 18.05 4.25
N SER A 67 -6.87 18.98 4.72
CA SER A 67 -5.42 18.78 4.88
C SER A 67 -5.11 17.75 5.96
N VAL A 68 -5.90 17.66 7.02
CA VAL A 68 -5.76 16.64 8.07
C VAL A 68 -5.98 15.23 7.51
N ILE A 69 -7.07 15.04 6.77
CA ILE A 69 -7.36 13.76 6.11
C ILE A 69 -6.27 13.43 5.09
N PHE A 70 -5.88 14.41 4.27
CA PHE A 70 -4.83 14.23 3.28
C PHE A 70 -3.50 13.83 3.92
N MET A 71 -3.09 14.50 5.01
CA MET A 71 -1.85 14.19 5.72
C MET A 71 -1.87 12.80 6.34
N GLY A 72 -3.00 12.38 6.91
CA GLY A 72 -3.16 11.04 7.44
C GLY A 72 -3.06 9.97 6.35
N VAL A 73 -3.82 10.13 5.26
CA VAL A 73 -3.75 9.21 4.10
C VAL A 73 -2.36 9.17 3.50
N LEU A 74 -1.73 10.33 3.26
CA LEU A 74 -0.40 10.42 2.68
C LEU A 74 0.65 9.74 3.57
N THR A 75 0.54 9.88 4.89
CA THR A 75 1.46 9.23 5.82
C THR A 75 1.29 7.71 5.75
N ALA A 76 0.06 7.21 5.91
CA ALA A 76 -0.22 5.78 5.90
C ALA A 76 0.09 5.11 4.54
N ALA A 77 -0.46 5.66 3.46
CA ALA A 77 -0.27 5.14 2.11
C ALA A 77 1.17 5.36 1.62
N GLY A 78 1.76 6.52 1.90
CA GLY A 78 3.12 6.85 1.47
C GLY A 78 4.18 5.91 2.05
N GLY A 79 4.04 5.52 3.32
CA GLY A 79 4.91 4.51 3.92
C GLY A 79 4.83 3.15 3.22
N GLY A 80 3.61 2.66 2.97
CA GLY A 80 3.37 1.42 2.23
C GLY A 80 3.88 1.49 0.79
N MET A 81 3.63 2.60 0.09
CA MET A 81 4.10 2.83 -1.27
C MET A 81 5.63 2.81 -1.37
N LEU A 82 6.33 3.48 -0.44
CA LEU A 82 7.79 3.48 -0.42
C LEU A 82 8.36 2.07 -0.18
N ARG A 83 7.73 1.29 0.70
CA ARG A 83 8.07 -0.13 0.92
C ARG A 83 7.90 -0.95 -0.36
N ASP A 84 6.77 -0.80 -1.04
CA ASP A 84 6.45 -1.58 -2.23
C ASP A 84 7.40 -1.25 -3.38
N ILE A 85 7.73 0.04 -3.58
CA ILE A 85 8.72 0.50 -4.57
C ILE A 85 10.11 -0.03 -4.25
N ALA A 86 10.53 0.00 -2.98
CA ALA A 86 11.83 -0.54 -2.57
C ALA A 86 11.94 -2.05 -2.83
N CYS A 87 10.82 -2.78 -2.77
CA CYS A 87 10.70 -4.19 -3.12
C CYS A 87 10.48 -4.44 -4.63
N ALA A 88 10.57 -3.40 -5.47
CA ALA A 88 10.28 -3.46 -6.91
C ALA A 88 8.89 -4.03 -7.26
N GLN A 89 7.90 -3.77 -6.40
CA GLN A 89 6.50 -4.15 -6.61
C GLN A 89 5.67 -2.93 -7.01
N ILE A 90 4.53 -3.17 -7.67
CA ILE A 90 3.53 -2.12 -7.92
C ILE A 90 2.88 -1.78 -6.58
N PRO A 91 2.82 -0.50 -6.16
CA PRO A 91 2.21 -0.14 -4.89
C PRO A 91 0.76 -0.60 -4.80
N SER A 92 0.41 -1.21 -3.67
CA SER A 92 -0.95 -1.74 -3.42
C SER A 92 -2.05 -0.67 -3.56
N VAL A 93 -1.71 0.59 -3.31
CA VAL A 93 -2.59 1.76 -3.45
C VAL A 93 -3.09 1.95 -4.89
N PHE A 94 -2.30 1.56 -5.90
CA PHE A 94 -2.62 1.79 -7.32
C PHE A 94 -3.22 0.58 -8.03
N GLY A 95 -3.28 -0.60 -7.42
CA GLY A 95 -3.81 -1.78 -8.12
C GLY A 95 -4.15 -2.99 -7.25
N GLY A 96 -5.24 -3.65 -7.63
CA GLY A 96 -5.44 -5.10 -7.45
C GLY A 96 -5.75 -5.65 -6.05
N ASN A 97 -5.75 -4.86 -4.97
CA ASN A 97 -6.13 -5.38 -3.66
C ASN A 97 -6.77 -4.33 -2.73
N THR A 98 -7.47 -4.84 -1.69
CA THR A 98 -8.06 -4.23 -0.48
C THR A 98 -8.14 -2.70 -0.34
N LEU A 99 -9.23 -2.23 0.28
CA LEU A 99 -9.41 -0.80 0.59
C LEU A 99 -8.32 -0.32 1.58
N TYR A 100 -7.20 0.20 1.09
CA TYR A 100 -6.15 0.82 1.93
C TYR A 100 -6.45 2.29 2.24
N VAL A 101 -6.96 3.01 1.25
CA VAL A 101 -7.22 4.44 1.36
C VAL A 101 -8.45 4.71 2.24
N VAL A 102 -9.52 3.92 2.10
CA VAL A 102 -10.78 4.14 2.83
C VAL A 102 -10.62 4.03 4.35
N PRO A 103 -9.95 3.00 4.92
CA PRO A 103 -9.68 2.93 6.34
C PRO A 103 -8.78 4.06 6.82
N SER A 104 -7.81 4.51 6.02
CA SER A 104 -6.95 5.64 6.35
C SER A 104 -7.74 6.94 6.45
N VAL A 105 -8.68 7.18 5.53
CA VAL A 105 -9.58 8.34 5.57
C VAL A 105 -10.46 8.30 6.83
N ILE A 106 -11.07 7.16 7.12
CA ILE A 106 -11.98 7.01 8.27
C ILE A 106 -11.21 7.14 9.59
N ALA A 107 -10.03 6.55 9.70
CA ALA A 107 -9.17 6.72 10.88
C ALA A 107 -8.80 8.19 11.08
N SER A 108 -8.37 8.89 10.02
CA SER A 108 -7.98 10.31 10.09
C SER A 108 -9.17 11.22 10.44
N LEU A 109 -10.34 10.95 9.84
CA LEU A 109 -11.56 11.69 10.13
C LEU A 109 -12.03 11.46 11.58
N SER A 110 -11.98 10.22 12.06
CA SER A 110 -12.33 9.91 13.45
C SER A 110 -11.41 10.65 14.43
N MET A 111 -10.11 10.74 14.14
CA MET A 111 -9.17 11.50 14.98
C MET A 111 -9.53 12.98 15.00
N ALA A 112 -9.89 13.56 13.84
CA ALA A 112 -10.33 14.95 13.77
C ALA A 112 -11.59 15.19 14.63
N LEU A 113 -12.57 14.28 14.59
CA LEU A 113 -13.79 14.38 15.41
C LEU A 113 -13.48 14.35 16.91
N PHE A 114 -12.61 13.43 17.37
CA PHE A 114 -12.19 13.37 18.77
C PHE A 114 -11.40 14.60 19.21
N HIS A 115 -10.59 15.16 18.30
CA HIS A 115 -9.86 16.40 18.55
C HIS A 115 -10.79 17.59 18.76
N TYR A 116 -11.79 17.79 17.90
CA TYR A 116 -12.79 18.84 18.07
C TYR A 116 -13.72 18.60 19.26
N GLY A 117 -13.95 17.34 19.63
CA GLY A 117 -14.70 16.94 20.83
C GLY A 117 -13.94 17.11 22.15
N SER A 118 -12.80 17.80 22.15
CA SER A 118 -11.92 18.04 23.32
C SER A 118 -11.31 16.79 23.98
N GLU A 119 -11.37 15.63 23.33
CA GLU A 119 -10.84 14.35 23.84
C GLU A 119 -9.77 13.75 22.90
N PRO A 120 -8.67 14.48 22.60
CA PRO A 120 -7.67 14.04 21.63
C PRO A 120 -6.94 12.76 22.07
N VAL A 121 -6.82 12.51 23.38
CA VAL A 121 -6.17 11.32 23.94
C VAL A 121 -6.97 10.06 23.60
N LEU A 122 -8.30 10.12 23.68
CA LEU A 122 -9.16 9.02 23.28
C LEU A 122 -9.09 8.79 21.76
N GLY A 123 -9.02 9.87 20.98
CA GLY A 123 -8.81 9.80 19.53
C GLY A 123 -7.55 9.03 19.15
N MET A 124 -6.43 9.26 19.84
CA MET A 124 -5.17 8.56 19.56
C MET A 124 -5.24 7.05 19.77
N ILE A 125 -6.17 6.55 20.59
CA ILE A 125 -6.33 5.12 20.87
C ILE A 125 -7.43 4.53 20.00
N ILE A 126 -8.59 5.19 19.94
CA ILE A 126 -9.77 4.68 19.26
C ILE A 126 -9.62 4.77 17.74
N SER A 127 -9.06 5.85 17.21
CA SER A 127 -8.97 6.08 15.77
C SER A 127 -8.07 5.07 15.03
N PRO A 128 -6.88 4.69 15.55
CA PRO A 128 -6.09 3.63 14.92
C PRO A 128 -6.79 2.27 14.97
N LEU A 129 -7.51 1.98 16.07
CA LEU A 129 -8.28 0.74 16.20
C LEU A 129 -9.42 0.69 15.17
N VAL A 130 -10.12 1.80 14.96
CA VAL A 130 -11.15 1.91 13.92
C VAL A 130 -10.55 1.66 12.53
N GLY A 131 -9.41 2.30 12.23
CA GLY A 131 -8.68 2.09 10.96
C GLY A 131 -8.26 0.64 10.77
N TYR A 132 -7.65 0.04 11.80
CA TYR A 132 -7.23 -1.36 11.82
C TYR A 132 -8.41 -2.31 11.59
N LEU A 133 -9.49 -2.19 12.36
CA LEU A 133 -10.66 -3.05 12.25
C LEU A 133 -11.30 -2.96 10.86
N LEU A 134 -11.38 -1.75 10.30
CA LEU A 134 -11.95 -1.56 8.98
C LEU A 134 -11.06 -2.15 7.87
N ALA A 135 -9.74 -1.97 7.97
CA ALA A 135 -8.78 -2.60 7.07
C ALA A 135 -8.85 -4.13 7.15
N LEU A 136 -8.99 -4.67 8.37
CA LEU A 136 -9.14 -6.11 8.62
C LEU A 136 -10.43 -6.67 8.02
N VAL A 137 -11.56 -5.98 8.24
CA VAL A 137 -12.85 -6.36 7.66
C VAL A 137 -12.79 -6.30 6.13
N SER A 138 -12.15 -5.27 5.56
CA SER A 138 -11.93 -5.18 4.12
C SER A 138 -11.11 -6.36 3.59
N TYR A 139 -10.09 -6.79 4.33
CA TYR A 139 -9.26 -7.94 3.99
C TYR A 139 -10.05 -9.24 3.99
N TYR A 140 -10.78 -9.53 5.08
CA TYR A 140 -11.54 -10.78 5.17
C TYR A 140 -12.75 -10.85 4.24
N ARG A 141 -13.38 -9.70 3.95
CA ARG A 141 -14.51 -9.65 3.01
C ARG A 141 -14.08 -9.57 1.54
N GLY A 142 -12.79 -9.48 1.26
CA GLY A 142 -12.28 -9.32 -0.10
C GLY A 142 -12.84 -8.08 -0.79
N TRP A 143 -13.01 -6.99 -0.04
CA TRP A 143 -13.50 -5.73 -0.61
C TRP A 143 -12.42 -5.14 -1.52
N VAL A 144 -12.64 -5.24 -2.82
CA VAL A 144 -11.77 -4.68 -3.86
C VAL A 144 -12.55 -3.59 -4.59
N ILE A 145 -11.93 -2.42 -4.76
CA ILE A 145 -12.51 -1.38 -5.62
C ILE A 145 -12.48 -1.92 -7.04
N PRO A 146 -13.61 -1.97 -7.77
CA PRO A 146 -13.64 -2.49 -9.12
C PRO A 146 -12.69 -1.69 -10.01
N THR A 147 -11.56 -2.30 -10.38
CA THR A 147 -10.62 -1.74 -11.35
C THR A 147 -11.17 -1.99 -12.74
N GLN A 148 -11.57 -0.93 -13.44
CA GLN A 148 -11.94 -1.05 -14.84
C GLN A 148 -10.68 -1.27 -15.67
N ASP A 149 -10.48 -2.49 -16.17
CA ASP A 149 -9.43 -2.88 -17.14
C ASP A 149 -9.50 -2.09 -18.47
N GLU A 150 -10.50 -1.22 -18.62
CA GLU A 150 -10.82 -0.54 -19.86
C GLU A 150 -9.76 0.52 -20.26
N PHE A 151 -9.09 1.13 -19.28
CA PHE A 151 -8.14 2.24 -19.48
C PHE A 151 -6.68 1.83 -19.75
N ALA A 152 -6.38 0.52 -19.85
CA ALA A 152 -5.04 0.03 -20.20
C ALA A 152 -5.01 -0.59 -21.62
N PRO A 153 -5.01 0.20 -22.71
CA PRO A 153 -5.02 -0.31 -24.09
C PRO A 153 -3.82 -1.22 -24.40
N VAL A 154 -2.71 -1.04 -23.68
CA VAL A 154 -1.49 -1.85 -23.81
C VAL A 154 -1.73 -3.31 -23.40
N ASN A 155 -2.52 -3.58 -22.36
CA ASN A 155 -2.81 -4.95 -21.91
C ASN A 155 -3.69 -5.71 -22.91
N ARG A 156 -4.68 -5.03 -23.51
CA ARG A 156 -5.51 -5.61 -24.59
C ARG A 156 -4.71 -5.86 -25.86
N ALA A 157 -3.80 -4.95 -26.23
CA ALA A 157 -2.89 -5.14 -27.36
C ALA A 157 -1.93 -6.30 -27.11
N ALA A 158 -1.32 -6.38 -25.93
CA ALA A 158 -0.43 -7.46 -25.52
C ALA A 158 -1.14 -8.82 -25.55
N HIS A 159 -2.35 -8.94 -25.01
CA HIS A 159 -3.15 -10.17 -25.09
C HIS A 159 -3.55 -10.55 -26.52
N LYS A 160 -3.93 -9.58 -27.36
CA LYS A 160 -4.24 -9.83 -28.78
C LYS A 160 -3.01 -10.29 -29.56
N VAL A 161 -1.85 -9.71 -29.29
CA VAL A 161 -0.57 -10.09 -29.91
C VAL A 161 -0.13 -11.47 -29.41
N ALA A 162 -0.18 -11.73 -28.10
CA ALA A 162 0.16 -13.01 -27.49
C ALA A 162 -0.67 -14.17 -28.07
N ARG A 163 -1.96 -13.96 -28.36
CA ARG A 163 -2.81 -14.97 -29.05
C ARG A 163 -2.43 -15.21 -30.52
N ARG A 164 -1.77 -14.26 -31.19
CA ARG A 164 -1.34 -14.40 -32.60
C ARG A 164 0.04 -15.04 -32.75
N ILE A 165 0.89 -14.99 -31.73
CA ILE A 165 2.26 -15.56 -31.75
C ILE A 165 2.29 -17.08 -32.00
N PRO A 166 1.42 -17.93 -31.40
CA PRO A 166 1.40 -19.37 -31.67
C PRO A 166 1.07 -19.70 -33.13
N LYS A 167 0.12 -18.95 -33.73
CA LYS A 167 -0.26 -19.11 -35.14
C LYS A 167 0.88 -18.72 -36.10
N ALA A 168 1.62 -17.66 -35.77
CA ALA A 168 2.75 -17.22 -36.58
C ALA A 168 3.93 -18.22 -36.53
N ARG A 169 4.21 -18.82 -35.35
CA ARG A 169 5.27 -19.84 -35.20
C ARG A 169 5.00 -21.14 -35.99
N GLY A 170 3.73 -21.54 -36.12
CA GLY A 170 3.37 -22.70 -36.95
C GLY A 170 3.54 -22.44 -38.45
N ILE A 171 3.32 -21.19 -38.88
CA ILE A 171 3.51 -20.78 -40.27
C ILE A 171 5.00 -20.68 -40.59
N SER A 172 5.82 -20.06 -39.75
CA SER A 172 7.28 -19.94 -40.01
C SER A 172 7.95 -21.31 -40.18
N ARG A 173 7.64 -22.29 -39.31
CA ARG A 173 8.14 -23.68 -39.44
C ARG A 173 7.74 -24.34 -40.76
N ARG A 174 6.54 -24.04 -41.27
CA ARG A 174 6.06 -24.55 -42.56
C ARG A 174 6.81 -23.95 -43.75
N TRP A 175 7.28 -22.70 -43.64
CA TRP A 175 8.08 -22.05 -44.67
C TRP A 175 9.56 -22.42 -44.60
N GLU A 176 10.13 -22.62 -43.40
CA GLU A 176 11.50 -23.14 -43.21
C GLU A 176 11.64 -24.55 -43.79
N GLY A 177 10.72 -25.46 -43.48
CA GLY A 177 10.73 -26.82 -44.04
C GLY A 177 10.49 -26.87 -45.56
N LYS A 178 10.10 -25.77 -46.20
CA LYS A 178 9.94 -25.66 -47.66
C LYS A 178 11.14 -25.02 -48.36
N ARG A 179 12.06 -24.38 -47.62
CA ARG A 179 13.29 -23.78 -48.15
C ARG A 179 14.48 -24.75 -48.18
N GLU A 180 14.41 -25.83 -47.40
CA GLU A 180 15.47 -26.85 -47.33
C GLU A 180 15.38 -27.94 -48.42
N ASP A 181 14.40 -27.88 -49.34
CA ASP A 181 14.34 -28.80 -50.50
C ASP A 181 14.59 -28.04 -51.83
N PRO A 182 15.86 -27.74 -52.18
CA PRO A 182 16.26 -27.39 -53.53
C PRO A 182 16.63 -28.68 -54.28
N ARG A 183 15.67 -29.25 -55.01
CA ARG A 183 15.94 -30.15 -56.14
C ARG A 183 15.77 -29.40 -57.45
#